data_AF-A0A425WH38-F1
#
_entry.id   AF-A0A425WH38-F1
#
_cell.length_a   1.000
_cell.length_b   1.000
_cell.length_c   1.000
_cell.angle_alpha   90.00
_cell.angle_beta   90.00
_cell.angle_gamma   90.00
#
_symmetry.space_group_name_H-M   'P 1'
#
loop_
_entity.id
_entity.type
_entity.pdbx_description
1 polymer ?
#
loop_
_entity_poly.entity_id
_entity_poly.type
_entity_poly.pdbx_seq_one_letter_code
_entity_poly.pdbx_strand_id
1 'polypeptide(L)'
;NLGEALRRIQEGASMIRTKGEPGTGDVVQAVHHMRQMQKEIHELQALREDELFEAAKQLEVPFELAKSVHDAGKLPVVNFAAGGIATPADAALMMELGAEGVFVGSGIFKSGNPAKRAAAIVGAVTAWQDPEKLAYLSRDLGEAMVGINKDEIDLLMAERGK
;
A
#
# COMPACT_ATOMS: atom_id res chain seq x y z
N ASN A 1 -4.66 8.49 3.54
CA ASN A 1 -3.99 8.93 4.79
C ASN A 1 -4.55 8.10 5.96
N LEU A 2 -4.00 8.24 7.16
CA LEU A 2 -4.40 7.50 8.37
C LEU A 2 -5.84 7.82 8.77
N GLY A 3 -6.24 9.10 8.73
CA GLY A 3 -7.62 9.50 9.06
C GLY A 3 -8.66 8.82 8.18
N GLU A 4 -8.45 8.79 6.86
CA GLU A 4 -9.32 8.06 5.94
C GLU A 4 -9.35 6.57 6.26
N ALA A 5 -8.19 5.94 6.50
CA ALA A 5 -8.12 4.52 6.85
C ALA A 5 -8.92 4.21 8.13
N LEU A 6 -8.75 5.01 9.18
CA LEU A 6 -9.45 4.80 10.45
C LEU A 6 -10.95 5.05 10.34
N ARG A 7 -11.40 6.04 9.56
CA ARG A 7 -12.84 6.22 9.29
C ARG A 7 -13.46 5.04 8.54
N ARG A 8 -12.73 4.45 7.59
CA ARG A 8 -13.17 3.21 6.93
C ARG A 8 -13.26 2.04 7.91
N ILE A 9 -12.31 1.91 8.84
CA ILE A 9 -12.32 0.89 9.89
C ILE A 9 -13.52 1.10 10.84
N GLN A 10 -13.80 2.35 11.22
CA GLN A 10 -14.98 2.71 12.02
C GLN A 10 -16.30 2.33 11.33
N GLU A 11 -16.36 2.43 10.01
CA GLU A 11 -17.50 2.00 9.19
C GLU A 11 -17.59 0.47 9.01
N GLY A 12 -16.64 -0.29 9.57
CA GLY A 12 -16.65 -1.75 9.56
C GLY A 12 -15.69 -2.40 8.56
N ALA A 13 -14.77 -1.64 7.95
CA ALA A 13 -13.75 -2.24 7.08
C ALA A 13 -12.84 -3.18 7.88
N SER A 14 -12.79 -4.46 7.50
CA SER A 14 -11.93 -5.47 8.12
C SER A 14 -10.54 -5.59 7.48
N MET A 15 -10.27 -4.74 6.48
CA MET A 15 -9.02 -4.68 5.73
C MET A 15 -8.91 -3.31 5.04
N ILE A 16 -7.71 -2.76 4.98
CA ILE A 16 -7.39 -1.53 4.25
C ILE A 16 -6.39 -1.84 3.12
N ARG A 17 -6.43 -1.02 2.07
CA ARG A 17 -5.37 -0.98 1.07
C ARG A 17 -5.08 0.43 0.61
N THR A 18 -3.88 0.68 0.06
CA THR A 18 -3.63 1.92 -0.67
C THR A 18 -4.53 2.02 -1.89
N LYS A 19 -4.85 3.26 -2.30
CA LYS A 19 -5.55 3.48 -3.57
C LYS A 19 -4.59 3.25 -4.75
N GLY A 20 -3.42 3.90 -4.67
CA GLY A 20 -2.46 3.99 -5.77
C GLY A 20 -3.11 4.56 -7.03
N GLU A 21 -2.54 4.27 -8.19
CA GLU A 21 -3.23 4.45 -9.48
C GLU A 21 -3.34 3.10 -10.19
N PRO A 22 -4.52 2.44 -10.13
CA PRO A 22 -4.73 1.16 -10.78
C PRO A 22 -4.62 1.27 -12.31
N GLY A 23 -3.97 0.31 -12.95
CA GLY A 23 -3.92 0.22 -14.41
C GLY A 23 -2.83 1.03 -15.09
N THR A 24 -2.09 1.88 -14.35
CA THR A 24 -0.98 2.68 -14.88
C THR A 24 0.33 1.91 -14.96
N GLY A 25 0.55 0.90 -14.10
CA GLY A 25 1.86 0.26 -13.98
C GLY A 25 2.92 1.15 -13.31
N ASP A 26 2.48 2.24 -12.67
CA ASP A 26 3.32 3.17 -11.91
C ASP A 26 3.02 3.06 -10.41
N VAL A 27 3.98 2.52 -9.65
CA VAL A 27 3.87 2.28 -8.20
C VAL A 27 4.00 3.57 -7.36
N VAL A 28 4.40 4.71 -7.94
CA VAL A 28 4.71 5.96 -7.20
C VAL A 28 3.56 6.40 -6.29
N GLN A 29 2.31 6.33 -6.75
CA GLN A 29 1.17 6.73 -5.92
C GLN A 29 0.92 5.73 -4.78
N ALA A 30 1.15 4.43 -4.98
CA ALA A 30 1.07 3.45 -3.90
C ALA A 30 2.17 3.70 -2.85
N VAL A 31 3.41 4.00 -3.29
CA VAL A 31 4.53 4.38 -2.42
C VAL A 31 4.20 5.63 -1.61
N HIS A 32 3.64 6.67 -2.24
CA HIS A 32 3.26 7.90 -1.56
C HIS A 32 2.24 7.63 -0.45
N HIS A 33 1.15 6.91 -0.76
CA HIS A 33 0.13 6.57 0.23
C HIS A 33 0.66 5.72 1.37
N MET A 34 1.51 4.72 1.08
CA MET A 34 2.10 3.85 2.11
C MET A 34 3.02 4.64 3.03
N ARG A 35 3.92 5.47 2.48
CA ARG A 35 4.81 6.32 3.27
C ARG A 35 4.04 7.32 4.13
N GLN A 36 2.98 7.94 3.58
CA GLN A 36 2.12 8.83 4.33
C GLN A 36 1.47 8.10 5.51
N MET A 37 0.91 6.91 5.28
CA MET A 37 0.27 6.12 6.32
C MET A 37 1.24 5.72 7.43
N GLN A 38 2.41 5.20 7.08
CA GLN A 38 3.45 4.83 8.05
C GLN A 38 3.95 6.04 8.84
N LYS A 39 4.15 7.19 8.17
CA LYS A 39 4.53 8.44 8.83
C LYS A 39 3.49 8.85 9.87
N GLU A 40 2.22 8.92 9.49
CA GLU A 40 1.13 9.36 10.38
C GLU A 40 0.91 8.37 11.55
N ILE A 41 1.14 7.06 11.33
CA ILE A 41 1.11 6.06 12.41
C ILE A 41 2.25 6.32 13.41
N HIS A 42 3.48 6.55 12.95
CA HIS A 42 4.61 6.85 13.82
C HIS A 42 4.44 8.19 14.56
N GLU A 43 3.89 9.21 13.89
CA GLU A 43 3.55 10.49 14.52
C GLU A 43 2.51 10.30 15.62
N LEU A 44 1.45 9.54 15.36
CA LEU A 44 0.43 9.22 16.37
C LEU A 44 1.03 8.44 17.54
N GLN A 45 1.88 7.45 17.28
CA GLN A 45 2.56 6.62 18.31
C GLN A 45 3.54 7.44 19.18
N ALA A 46 4.10 8.51 18.66
CA ALA A 46 5.04 9.36 19.38
C ALA A 46 4.38 10.38 20.31
N LEU A 47 3.05 10.57 20.20
CA LEU A 47 2.31 11.48 21.07
C LEU A 47 2.29 11.00 22.51
N ARG A 48 2.14 11.95 23.44
CA ARG A 48 1.79 11.62 24.81
C ARG A 48 0.31 11.24 24.89
N GLU A 49 -0.05 10.40 25.86
CA GLU A 49 -1.42 9.91 25.99
C GLU A 49 -2.46 11.04 26.18
N ASP A 50 -2.07 12.15 26.81
CA ASP A 50 -2.90 13.35 26.99
C ASP A 50 -3.15 14.13 25.68
N GLU A 51 -2.31 13.96 24.66
CA GLU A 51 -2.45 14.59 23.34
C GLU A 51 -3.38 13.80 22.40
N LEU A 52 -3.67 12.53 22.72
CA LEU A 52 -4.44 11.62 21.85
C LEU A 52 -5.88 12.06 21.62
N PHE A 53 -6.50 12.79 22.56
CA PHE A 53 -7.86 13.30 22.37
C PHE A 53 -7.95 14.32 21.23
N GLU A 54 -6.99 15.23 21.13
CA GLU A 54 -6.96 16.20 20.03
C GLU A 54 -6.59 15.51 18.72
N ALA A 55 -5.64 14.56 18.74
CA ALA A 55 -5.30 13.77 17.56
C ALA A 55 -6.51 12.99 17.01
N ALA A 56 -7.28 12.32 17.89
CA ALA A 56 -8.49 11.60 17.51
C ALA A 56 -9.54 12.52 16.88
N LYS A 57 -9.68 13.75 17.40
CA LYS A 57 -10.57 14.78 16.84
C LYS A 57 -10.12 15.24 15.46
N GLN A 58 -8.83 15.50 15.25
CA GLN A 58 -8.28 15.90 13.93
C GLN A 58 -8.37 14.77 12.89
N LEU A 59 -8.23 13.51 13.34
CA LEU A 59 -8.43 12.33 12.50
C LEU A 59 -9.92 12.01 12.26
N GLU A 60 -10.82 12.66 13.00
CA GLU A 60 -12.28 12.48 12.97
C GLU A 60 -12.70 11.05 13.30
N VAL A 61 -12.12 10.46 14.35
CA VAL A 61 -12.35 9.06 14.75
C VAL A 61 -12.53 8.92 16.26
N PRO A 62 -13.14 7.82 16.74
CA PRO A 62 -13.24 7.55 18.18
C PRO A 62 -11.87 7.49 18.84
N PHE A 63 -11.77 8.03 20.06
CA PHE A 63 -10.56 8.01 20.87
C PHE A 63 -9.97 6.60 21.00
N GLU A 64 -10.79 5.60 21.31
CA GLU A 64 -10.35 4.20 21.46
C GLU A 64 -9.70 3.65 20.18
N LEU A 65 -10.18 4.06 19.01
CA LEU A 65 -9.60 3.64 17.73
C LEU A 65 -8.23 4.28 17.52
N ALA A 66 -8.10 5.59 17.78
CA ALA A 66 -6.80 6.26 17.72
C ALA A 66 -5.81 5.69 18.74
N LYS A 67 -6.27 5.45 19.98
CA LYS A 67 -5.48 4.83 21.05
C LYS A 67 -4.99 3.43 20.67
N SER A 68 -5.83 2.61 20.03
CA SER A 68 -5.43 1.28 19.58
C SER A 68 -4.26 1.32 18.59
N VAL A 69 -4.21 2.32 17.70
CA VAL A 69 -3.12 2.51 16.75
C VAL A 69 -1.88 3.07 17.45
N HIS A 70 -2.04 4.05 18.35
CA HIS A 70 -0.95 4.56 19.18
C HIS A 70 -0.25 3.43 19.95
N ASP A 71 -1.01 2.59 20.63
CA ASP A 71 -0.48 1.52 21.47
C ASP A 71 0.17 0.40 20.64
N ALA A 72 -0.42 0.06 19.48
CA ALA A 72 0.05 -1.05 18.64
C ALA A 72 1.14 -0.66 17.63
N GLY A 73 1.27 0.62 17.28
CA GLY A 73 2.16 1.08 16.20
C GLY A 73 1.75 0.61 14.81
N LYS A 74 0.49 0.20 14.62
CA LYS A 74 -0.07 -0.28 13.35
C LYS A 74 -1.59 -0.19 13.32
N LEU A 75 -2.19 -0.33 12.15
CA LEU A 75 -3.64 -0.42 12.00
C LEU A 75 -4.20 -1.67 12.72
N PRO A 76 -5.43 -1.61 13.28
CA PRO A 76 -6.09 -2.77 13.89
C PRO A 76 -6.60 -3.81 12.86
N VAL A 77 -6.39 -3.55 11.57
CA VAL A 77 -6.73 -4.44 10.45
C VAL A 77 -5.56 -4.50 9.47
N VAL A 78 -5.57 -5.52 8.63
CA VAL A 78 -4.51 -5.76 7.63
C VAL A 78 -4.46 -4.61 6.61
N ASN A 79 -3.24 -4.15 6.28
CA ASN A 79 -2.98 -3.07 5.33
C ASN A 79 -2.18 -3.54 4.10
N PHE A 80 -2.83 -3.62 2.93
CA PHE A 80 -2.18 -4.02 1.69
C PHE A 80 -1.77 -2.82 0.82
N ALA A 81 -0.73 -3.00 0.01
CA ALA A 81 -0.45 -2.11 -1.09
C ALA A 81 -1.28 -2.48 -2.32
N ALA A 82 -1.76 -1.48 -3.06
CA ALA A 82 -2.46 -1.64 -4.33
C ALA A 82 -2.25 -0.42 -5.23
N GLY A 83 -2.34 -0.67 -6.55
CA GLY A 83 -2.16 0.32 -7.61
C GLY A 83 -0.72 0.35 -8.12
N GLY A 84 -0.55 0.32 -9.44
CA GLY A 84 0.77 0.48 -10.07
C GLY A 84 1.76 -0.68 -10.01
N ILE A 85 1.58 -1.69 -9.15
CA ILE A 85 2.52 -2.81 -9.00
C ILE A 85 2.59 -3.62 -10.30
N ALA A 86 3.75 -3.66 -10.95
CA ALA A 86 3.95 -4.29 -12.26
C ALA A 86 5.07 -5.34 -12.26
N THR A 87 6.00 -5.27 -11.31
CA THR A 87 7.21 -6.11 -11.24
C THR A 87 7.39 -6.77 -9.87
N PRO A 88 8.22 -7.83 -9.78
CA PRO A 88 8.62 -8.39 -8.49
C PRO A 88 9.29 -7.37 -7.56
N ALA A 89 10.07 -6.43 -8.12
CA ALA A 89 10.73 -5.38 -7.36
C ALA A 89 9.73 -4.38 -6.76
N ASP A 90 8.68 -4.01 -7.49
CA ASP A 90 7.61 -3.15 -6.96
C ASP A 90 6.91 -3.83 -5.78
N ALA A 91 6.61 -5.12 -5.91
CA ALA A 91 5.96 -5.88 -4.85
C ALA A 91 6.84 -5.94 -3.59
N ALA A 92 8.14 -6.26 -3.76
CA ALA A 92 9.10 -6.28 -2.67
C ALA A 92 9.28 -4.90 -2.01
N LEU A 93 9.34 -3.82 -2.81
CA LEU A 93 9.39 -2.46 -2.32
C LEU A 93 8.19 -2.13 -1.43
N MET A 94 6.98 -2.52 -1.83
CA MET A 94 5.80 -2.26 -1.02
C MET A 94 5.82 -3.02 0.32
N MET A 95 6.33 -4.26 0.34
CA MET A 95 6.56 -4.99 1.59
C MET A 95 7.59 -4.29 2.48
N GLU A 96 8.69 -3.81 1.90
CA GLU A 96 9.74 -3.06 2.61
C GLU A 96 9.21 -1.75 3.22
N LEU A 97 8.21 -1.12 2.59
CA LEU A 97 7.54 0.07 3.09
C LEU A 97 6.47 -0.21 4.16
N GLY A 98 6.35 -1.46 4.63
CA GLY A 98 5.43 -1.83 5.71
C GLY A 98 4.04 -2.27 5.25
N ALA A 99 3.88 -2.66 3.98
CA ALA A 99 2.66 -3.37 3.55
C ALA A 99 2.65 -4.80 4.11
N GLU A 100 1.47 -5.30 4.46
CA GLU A 100 1.27 -6.70 4.90
C GLU A 100 0.91 -7.64 3.74
N GLY A 101 0.87 -7.10 2.53
CA GLY A 101 0.59 -7.81 1.29
C GLY A 101 0.37 -6.86 0.12
N VAL A 102 0.17 -7.41 -1.08
CA VAL A 102 -0.01 -6.63 -2.31
C VAL A 102 -1.19 -7.11 -3.13
N PHE A 103 -1.92 -6.17 -3.75
CA PHE A 103 -2.91 -6.43 -4.79
C PHE A 103 -2.31 -6.11 -6.15
N VAL A 104 -2.37 -7.10 -7.06
CA VAL A 104 -1.88 -6.94 -8.43
C VAL A 104 -2.95 -7.40 -9.41
N GLY A 105 -3.34 -6.51 -10.32
CA GLY A 105 -4.28 -6.80 -11.41
C GLY A 105 -3.59 -6.67 -12.77
N SER A 106 -3.56 -5.45 -13.31
CA SER A 106 -2.98 -5.15 -14.63
C SER A 106 -1.52 -5.58 -14.76
N GLY A 107 -0.73 -5.45 -13.69
CA GLY A 107 0.68 -5.84 -13.68
C GLY A 107 0.93 -7.30 -14.08
N ILE A 108 -0.02 -8.19 -13.80
CA ILE A 108 0.04 -9.60 -14.18
C ILE A 108 -0.60 -9.80 -15.55
N PHE A 109 -1.87 -9.44 -15.70
CA PHE A 109 -2.68 -9.84 -16.86
C PHE A 109 -2.42 -9.02 -18.14
N LYS A 110 -1.79 -7.85 -18.04
CA LYS A 110 -1.36 -7.05 -19.21
C LYS A 110 0.14 -7.24 -19.53
N SER A 111 0.76 -8.31 -19.01
CA SER A 111 2.17 -8.62 -19.28
C SER A 111 2.33 -9.71 -20.34
N GLY A 112 3.54 -9.86 -20.88
CA GLY A 112 3.84 -10.87 -21.90
C GLY A 112 3.80 -12.34 -21.41
N ASN A 113 3.93 -12.58 -20.10
CA ASN A 113 3.79 -13.92 -19.51
C ASN A 113 3.12 -13.86 -18.12
N PRO A 114 1.77 -13.80 -18.07
CA PRO A 114 1.03 -13.62 -16.83
C PRO A 114 1.29 -14.71 -15.79
N ALA A 115 1.35 -15.99 -16.19
CA ALA A 115 1.56 -17.10 -15.28
C ALA A 115 2.93 -17.02 -14.59
N LYS A 116 4.01 -16.79 -15.36
CA LYS A 116 5.36 -16.65 -14.81
C LYS A 116 5.47 -15.40 -13.94
N ARG A 117 4.88 -14.28 -14.36
CA ARG A 117 4.89 -13.04 -13.58
C ARG A 117 4.12 -13.15 -12.27
N ALA A 118 2.97 -13.80 -12.27
CA ALA A 118 2.21 -14.08 -11.04
C ALA A 118 3.05 -14.89 -10.05
N ALA A 119 3.67 -15.98 -10.50
CA ALA A 119 4.55 -16.80 -9.66
C ALA A 119 5.75 -15.98 -9.13
N ALA A 120 6.36 -15.13 -9.96
CA ALA A 120 7.47 -14.27 -9.57
C ALA A 120 7.07 -13.24 -8.50
N ILE A 121 5.91 -12.59 -8.66
CA ILE A 121 5.39 -11.62 -7.68
C ILE A 121 5.07 -12.30 -6.35
N VAL A 122 4.42 -13.47 -6.36
CA VAL A 122 4.17 -14.25 -5.13
C VAL A 122 5.49 -14.62 -4.44
N GLY A 123 6.48 -15.07 -5.21
CA GLY A 123 7.82 -15.37 -4.69
C GLY A 123 8.51 -14.15 -4.08
N ALA A 124 8.35 -12.97 -4.69
CA ALA A 124 8.94 -11.73 -4.21
C ALA A 124 8.27 -11.22 -2.93
N VAL A 125 6.94 -11.30 -2.83
CA VAL A 125 6.20 -10.98 -1.60
C VAL A 125 6.56 -11.92 -0.45
N THR A 126 7.01 -13.14 -0.75
CA THR A 126 7.45 -14.10 0.28
C THR A 126 8.91 -13.88 0.69
N ALA A 127 9.75 -13.35 -0.21
CA ALA A 127 11.19 -13.24 -0.04
C ALA A 127 11.71 -11.83 -0.33
N TRP A 128 10.97 -10.80 0.10
CA TRP A 128 11.26 -9.40 -0.24
C TRP A 128 12.59 -8.90 0.35
N GLN A 129 13.09 -9.57 1.39
CA GLN A 129 14.37 -9.26 2.02
C GLN A 129 15.55 -10.06 1.44
N ASP A 130 15.32 -10.93 0.45
CA ASP A 130 16.35 -11.74 -0.21
C ASP A 130 16.67 -11.16 -1.60
N PRO A 131 17.71 -10.31 -1.72
CA PRO A 131 18.03 -9.64 -2.98
C PRO A 131 18.45 -10.62 -4.08
N GLU A 132 19.08 -11.75 -3.75
CA GLU A 132 19.48 -12.76 -4.73
C GLU A 132 18.25 -13.46 -5.32
N LYS A 133 17.29 -13.82 -4.47
CA LYS A 133 16.03 -14.41 -4.91
C LYS A 133 15.18 -13.42 -5.68
N LEU A 134 15.13 -12.14 -5.31
CA LEU A 134 14.46 -11.11 -6.10
C LEU A 134 15.07 -10.95 -7.49
N ALA A 135 16.41 -10.94 -7.58
CA ALA A 135 17.11 -10.88 -8.86
C ALA A 135 16.83 -12.12 -9.72
N TYR A 136 16.75 -13.31 -9.11
CA TYR A 136 16.40 -14.55 -9.80
C TYR A 136 14.95 -14.54 -10.30
N LEU A 137 13.99 -14.16 -9.45
CA LEU A 137 12.56 -14.11 -9.79
C LEU A 137 12.25 -13.07 -10.88
N SER A 138 13.12 -12.06 -11.05
CA SER A 138 12.95 -11.00 -12.04
C SER A 138 13.40 -11.38 -13.46
N ARG A 139 13.94 -12.59 -13.67
CA ARG A 139 14.49 -13.04 -14.96
C ARG A 139 13.42 -13.55 -15.92
N ASP A 140 13.59 -13.24 -17.20
CA ASP A 140 12.84 -13.82 -18.32
C ASP A 140 11.30 -13.77 -18.13
N LEU A 141 10.80 -12.66 -17.58
CA LEU A 141 9.36 -12.46 -17.29
C LEU A 141 8.53 -12.03 -18.50
N GLY A 142 9.16 -11.87 -19.67
CA GLY A 142 8.56 -11.24 -20.83
C GLY A 142 8.32 -9.75 -20.64
N GLU A 143 7.66 -9.13 -21.61
CA GLU A 143 7.36 -7.69 -21.57
C GLU A 143 6.52 -7.33 -20.34
N ALA A 144 6.91 -6.24 -19.66
CA ALA A 144 6.11 -5.65 -18.61
C ALA A 144 4.89 -4.92 -19.21
N MET A 145 3.89 -4.64 -18.38
CA MET A 145 2.83 -3.72 -18.81
C MET A 145 3.41 -2.34 -19.12
N VAL A 146 2.84 -1.64 -20.10
CA VAL A 146 3.26 -0.28 -20.44
C VAL A 146 2.83 0.66 -19.31
N GLY A 147 3.79 1.46 -18.84
CA GLY A 147 3.58 2.51 -17.86
C GLY A 147 2.79 3.68 -18.45
N ILE A 148 1.78 4.18 -17.74
CA ILE A 148 1.02 5.39 -18.08
C ILE A 148 1.25 6.40 -16.96
N ASN A 149 1.64 7.62 -17.29
CA ASN A 149 1.85 8.64 -16.26
C ASN A 149 0.50 9.07 -15.66
N LYS A 150 0.47 9.44 -14.38
CA LYS A 150 -0.74 9.96 -13.72
C LYS A 150 -1.30 11.20 -14.42
N ASP A 151 -0.45 12.00 -15.06
CA ASP A 151 -0.85 13.22 -15.77
C ASP A 151 -1.52 12.91 -17.13
N GLU A 152 -1.53 11.63 -17.53
CA GLU A 152 -2.11 11.13 -18.77
C GLU A 152 -3.46 10.43 -18.55
N ILE A 153 -3.99 10.42 -17.31
CA ILE A 153 -5.28 9.81 -16.97
C ILE A 153 -6.27 10.85 -16.46
N ASP A 154 -7.50 10.81 -16.99
CA ASP A 154 -8.56 11.77 -16.66
C ASP A 154 -9.09 11.65 -15.22
N LEU A 155 -8.89 10.47 -14.60
CA LEU A 155 -9.43 10.17 -13.27
C LEU A 155 -8.33 9.64 -12.35
N LEU A 156 -8.00 10.43 -11.32
CA LEU A 156 -7.06 10.06 -10.27
C LEU A 156 -7.79 9.39 -9.11
N MET A 157 -7.51 8.11 -8.87
CA MET A 157 -8.07 7.40 -7.72
C MET A 157 -7.61 8.02 -6.39
N ALA A 158 -6.42 8.63 -6.37
CA ALA A 158 -5.90 9.35 -5.21
C ALA A 158 -6.80 10.54 -4.76
N GLU A 159 -7.59 11.12 -5.66
CA GLU A 159 -8.43 12.28 -5.36
C GLU A 159 -9.87 11.91 -4.97
N ARG A 160 -10.28 10.67 -5.20
CA ARG A 160 -11.65 10.21 -4.94
C ARG A 160 -11.93 10.16 -3.44
N GLY A 161 -12.97 10.84 -2.98
CA GLY A 161 -13.41 10.83 -1.58
C GLY A 161 -12.66 11.79 -0.64
N LYS A 162 -11.91 12.74 -1.21
CA LYS A 162 -11.56 13.99 -0.52
C LYS A 162 -12.80 14.81 -0.23
#